data_AF-X1U842-F1
#
_entry.id   AF-X1U842-F1
#
_cell.length_a   1.000
_cell.length_b   1.000
_cell.length_c   1.000
_cell.angle_alpha   90.00
_cell.angle_beta   90.00
_cell.angle_gamma   90.00
#
_symmetry.space_group_name_H-M   'P 1'
#
loop_
_entity.id
_entity.type
_entity.pdbx_description
1 polymer ?
#
loop_
_entity_poly.entity_id
_entity_poly.type
_entity_poly.pdbx_seq_one_letter_code
_entity_poly.pdbx_strand_id
1 'polypeptide(L)' 'MVMPQLSLARENMKKNTIENMIAAGALTRDQAARYGKVLDSFNDLQLTRVWLLSDMYREETGEILHPE' A
#
# COMPACT_ATOMS: atom_id res chain seq x y z
N MET A 1 11.10 -0.82 -23.39
CA MET A 1 11.62 0.35 -22.66
C MET A 1 10.57 0.73 -21.64
N VAL A 2 10.75 0.37 -20.36
CA VAL A 2 9.84 0.79 -19.29
C VAL A 2 10.09 2.26 -19.04
N MET A 3 9.06 3.09 -19.13
CA MET A 3 9.19 4.51 -18.85
C MET A 3 9.44 4.71 -17.34
N PRO A 4 10.51 5.41 -16.93
CA PRO A 4 10.95 5.48 -15.53
C PRO A 4 9.91 6.08 -14.56
N GLN A 5 8.97 6.89 -15.05
CA GLN A 5 7.88 7.43 -14.24
C GLN A 5 6.86 6.36 -13.81
N LEU A 6 6.61 5.31 -14.62
CA LEU A 6 5.63 4.26 -14.32
C LEU A 6 6.19 3.35 -13.23
N SER A 7 7.49 3.05 -13.30
CA SER A 7 8.17 2.29 -12.25
C SER A 7 8.20 3.06 -10.93
N LEU A 8 8.41 4.37 -10.94
CA LEU A 8 8.43 5.17 -9.71
C LEU A 8 7.04 5.23 -9.05
N ALA A 9 5.98 5.39 -9.85
CA ALA A 9 4.61 5.35 -9.34
C ALA A 9 4.30 3.99 -8.68
N ARG A 10 4.68 2.89 -9.32
CA ARG A 10 4.48 1.53 -8.81
C ARG A 10 5.20 1.29 -7.49
N GLU A 11 6.47 1.69 -7.38
CA GLU A 11 7.23 1.55 -6.12
C GLU A 11 6.61 2.37 -4.99
N ASN A 12 6.17 3.59 -5.26
CA ASN A 12 5.48 4.43 -4.28
C ASN A 12 4.15 3.81 -3.83
N MET A 13 3.36 3.24 -4.75
CA MET A 13 2.11 2.57 -4.39
C MET A 13 2.35 1.36 -3.48
N LYS A 14 3.38 0.55 -3.77
CA LYS A 14 3.76 -0.57 -2.89
C LYS A 14 4.14 -0.10 -1.50
N LYS A 15 5.01 0.92 -1.43
CA LYS A 15 5.47 1.49 -0.16
C LYS A 15 4.29 2.01 0.67
N ASN A 16 3.44 2.84 0.07
CA ASN A 16 2.26 3.41 0.75
C ASN A 16 1.30 2.32 1.22
N THR A 17 1.08 1.28 0.40
CA THR A 17 0.23 0.15 0.78
C THR A 17 0.77 -0.55 2.03
N ILE A 18 2.07 -0.84 2.09
CA ILE A 18 2.70 -1.48 3.25
C ILE A 18 2.60 -0.58 4.49
N GLU A 19 2.89 0.71 4.33
CA GLU A 19 2.82 1.67 5.44
C GLU A 19 1.40 1.78 5.99
N ASN A 20 0.39 1.91 5.14
CA ASN A 20 -1.02 1.93 5.54
C ASN A 20 -1.44 0.67 6.31
N MET A 21 -1.03 -0.50 5.83
CA MET A 21 -1.39 -1.78 6.46
C MET A 21 -0.68 -1.98 7.81
N ILE A 22 0.53 -1.44 7.97
CA ILE A 22 1.22 -1.42 9.27
C ILE A 22 0.51 -0.48 10.24
N ALA A 23 0.16 0.72 9.78
CA ALA A 23 -0.46 1.74 10.60
C ALA A 23 -1.85 1.30 11.09
N ALA A 24 -2.63 0.67 10.20
CA ALA A 24 -3.90 0.04 10.54
C ALA A 24 -3.79 -1.26 11.37
N GLY A 25 -2.58 -1.67 11.78
CA GLY A 25 -2.35 -2.86 12.61
C GLY A 25 -2.58 -4.21 11.90
N ALA A 26 -2.83 -4.21 10.59
CA ALA A 26 -3.06 -5.42 9.79
C ALA A 26 -1.77 -6.15 9.41
N LEU A 27 -0.62 -5.48 9.48
CA LEU A 27 0.69 -6.02 9.12
C LEU A 27 1.74 -5.64 10.17
N THR A 28 2.55 -6.60 10.61
CA THR A 28 3.73 -6.26 11.43
C THR A 28 4.92 -5.86 10.56
N ARG A 29 5.89 -5.12 11.14
CA ARG A 29 7.11 -4.71 10.40
C ARG A 29 7.89 -5.91 9.84
N ASP A 30 7.94 -7.02 10.57
CA ASP A 30 8.63 -8.24 10.13
C ASP A 30 7.93 -8.91 8.94
N GLN A 31 6.61 -8.73 8.81
CA GLN A 31 5.82 -9.24 7.71
C GLN A 31 5.90 -8.35 6.44
N ALA A 32 6.35 -7.10 6.57
CA ALA A 32 6.41 -6.13 5.49
C ALA A 32 7.22 -6.61 4.28
N ALA A 33 8.40 -7.22 4.52
CA ALA A 33 9.25 -7.72 3.44
C ALA A 33 8.59 -8.86 2.66
N ARG A 34 7.87 -9.75 3.36
CA ARG A 34 7.12 -10.84 2.72
C ARG A 34 5.93 -10.29 1.93
N TYR A 35 5.23 -9.31 2.48
CA TYR A 35 4.09 -8.68 1.82
C TYR A 35 4.51 -7.90 0.57
N GLY A 36 5.67 -7.22 0.60
CA GLY A 36 6.24 -6.57 -0.58
C GLY A 36 6.42 -7.53 -1.76
N LYS A 37 6.90 -8.76 -1.52
CA LYS A 37 7.01 -9.80 -2.56
C LYS A 37 5.65 -10.22 -3.14
N VAL A 38 4.58 -10.16 -2.34
CA VAL A 38 3.22 -10.41 -2.83
C VAL A 38 2.79 -9.28 -3.76
N LEU A 39 3.02 -8.02 -3.37
CA LEU A 39 2.70 -6.87 -4.22
C LEU A 39 3.50 -6.85 -5.53
N ASP A 40 4.74 -7.37 -5.52
CA ASP A 40 5.53 -7.54 -6.74
C ASP A 40 4.87 -8.47 -7.77
N SER A 41 4.07 -9.44 -7.31
CA SER A 41 3.34 -10.36 -8.18
C SER A 41 2.08 -9.77 -8.83
N PHE A 42 1.62 -8.60 -8.37
CA PHE A 42 0.39 -7.97 -8.86
C PHE A 42 0.62 -7.19 -10.13
N ASN A 43 -0.29 -7.27 -11.08
CA ASN A 43 -0.33 -6.30 -12.17
C ASN A 43 -0.75 -4.91 -11.66
N ASP A 44 -0.67 -3.89 -12.51
CA ASP A 44 -0.90 -2.50 -12.09
C ASP A 44 -2.35 -2.26 -11.62
N LEU A 45 -3.33 -2.94 -12.21
CA LEU A 45 -4.74 -2.84 -11.79
C LEU A 45 -4.94 -3.47 -10.40
N GLN A 46 -4.36 -4.63 -10.15
CA GLN A 46 -4.41 -5.30 -8.86
C GLN A 46 -3.71 -4.46 -7.78
N LEU A 47 -2.52 -3.92 -8.08
CA LEU A 47 -1.81 -3.05 -7.15
C LEU A 47 -2.60 -1.78 -6.84
N THR A 48 -3.22 -1.17 -7.84
CA THR A 48 -4.06 0.02 -7.67
C THR A 48 -5.23 -0.25 -6.73
N ARG A 49 -5.92 -1.39 -6.90
CA ARG A 49 -7.04 -1.78 -6.03
C ARG A 49 -6.58 -1.99 -4.58
N VAL A 50 -5.47 -2.68 -4.37
CA VAL A 50 -4.96 -2.95 -3.02
C VAL A 50 -4.48 -1.66 -2.35
N TRP A 51 -3.84 -0.78 -3.10
CA TRP A 51 -3.44 0.53 -2.60
C TRP A 51 -4.66 1.34 -2.12
N LEU A 52 -5.72 1.45 -2.95
CA LEU A 52 -6.96 2.14 -2.58
C LEU A 52 -7.61 1.53 -1.33
N LEU A 53 -7.70 0.19 -1.26
CA LEU A 53 -8.27 -0.48 -0.08
C LEU A 53 -7.45 -0.24 1.18
N SER A 54 -6.11 -0.24 1.09
CA SER A 54 -5.25 0.06 2.23
C SER A 54 -5.43 1.50 2.72
N ASP A 55 -5.67 2.44 1.80
CA ASP A 55 -5.92 3.84 2.11
C ASP A 55 -7.23 3.98 2.88
N MET A 56 -8.31 3.40 2.37
CA MET A 56 -9.62 3.35 3.04
C MET A 56 -9.54 2.72 4.43
N TYR A 57 -8.82 1.61 4.55
CA TYR A 57 -8.67 0.90 5.82
C TYR A 57 -7.92 1.73 6.85
N ARG A 58 -6.90 2.51 6.43
CA ARG A 58 -6.25 3.50 7.30
C ARG A 58 -7.25 4.54 7.81
N GLU A 59 -8.15 5.03 6.96
CA GLU A 59 -9.20 6.00 7.37
C GLU A 59 -10.15 5.37 8.40
N GLU A 60 -10.65 4.16 8.14
CA GLU A 60 -11.58 3.44 9.02
C GLU A 60 -10.98 3.13 10.40
N THR A 61 -9.66 2.91 10.48
CA THR A 61 -8.97 2.69 11.77
C THR A 61 -8.73 3.96 12.58
N GLY A 62 -9.16 5.14 12.09
CA GLY A 62 -9.16 6.39 12.84
C GLY A 62 -7.82 7.13 12.87
N GLU A 63 -6.85 6.77 12.02
CA GLU A 63 -5.59 7.52 11.88
C GLU A 63 -5.73 8.81 11.05
N ILE A 64 -6.79 8.90 10.24
CA ILE A 64 -7.25 10.20 9.75
C ILE A 64 -8.11 10.79 10.85
N LEU A 65 -7.58 11.77 11.56
CA LEU A 65 -8.39 12.67 12.39
C LEU A 65 -9.58 13.13 11.54
N HIS A 66 -10.78 12.60 11.83
CA HIS A 66 -12.02 13.20 11.40
C HIS A 66 -12.18 14.45 12.28
N PRO A 67 -12.03 15.68 11.75
CA PRO A 67 -12.48 16.84 12.49
C PRO A 67 -14.00 16.74 12.58
N GLU A 68 -14.48 16.51 13.79
CA GLU A 68 -15.88 16.68 14.18
C GLU A 68 -16.37 18.13 14.00
#